data_AF-A0A968UA66-F1
#
_entry.id   AF-A0A968UA66-F1
#
_cell.length_a   1.000
_cell.length_b   1.000
_cell.length_c   1.000
_cell.angle_alpha   90.00
_cell.angle_beta   90.00
_cell.angle_gamma   90.00
#
_symmetry.space_group_name_H-M   'P 1'
#
loop_
_entity.id
_entity.type
_entity.pdbx_description
1 polymer ?
#
loop_
_entity_poly.entity_id
_entity_poly.type
_entity_poly.pdbx_seq_one_letter_code
_entity_poly.pdbx_strand_id
1 'polypeptide(L)'
;MGLILNSGNVVSFLKEQKICPSNFEPTVPVICKESRNFNLVVQSKDSPSFLVKQSRVDSQGRTSGMLALEWLVQKLVHDFGDLAVIQPLISEVVLFDSSNSILCVGFL
;
A
#
# COMPACT_ATOMS: atom_id res chain seq x y z
N MET A 1 -19.58 -0.02 4.90
CA MET A 1 -18.51 0.25 5.88
C MET A 1 -17.33 -0.61 5.46
N GLY A 2 -16.25 0.01 4.97
CA GLY A 2 -15.12 -0.69 4.34
C GLY A 2 -14.18 -1.32 5.36
N LEU A 3 -13.28 -2.17 4.88
CA LEU A 3 -12.19 -2.74 5.67
C LEU A 3 -11.31 -1.61 6.21
N ILE A 4 -11.01 -1.59 7.51
CA ILE A 4 -10.05 -0.68 8.12
C ILE A 4 -8.83 -1.48 8.56
N LEU A 5 -7.66 -1.10 8.06
CA LEU A 5 -6.42 -1.77 8.37
C LEU A 5 -5.83 -1.28 9.70
N ASN A 6 -5.11 -2.19 10.36
CA ASN A 6 -4.32 -1.96 11.55
C ASN A 6 -3.16 -2.98 11.61
N SER A 7 -2.29 -2.84 12.59
CA SER A 7 -1.15 -3.75 12.77
C SER A 7 -1.54 -5.22 12.96
N GLY A 8 -2.76 -5.50 13.44
CA GLY A 8 -3.26 -6.85 13.67
C GLY A 8 -3.90 -7.53 12.47
N ASN A 9 -4.36 -6.79 11.44
CA ASN A 9 -5.04 -7.39 10.28
C ASN A 9 -4.34 -7.17 8.93
N VAL A 10 -3.35 -6.29 8.84
CA VAL A 10 -2.68 -5.99 7.57
C VAL A 10 -1.99 -7.20 6.95
N VAL A 11 -1.42 -8.08 7.77
CA VAL A 11 -0.75 -9.29 7.27
C VAL A 11 -1.77 -10.25 6.66
N SER A 12 -2.91 -10.46 7.32
CA SER A 12 -4.01 -11.27 6.78
C SER A 12 -4.52 -10.69 5.47
N PHE A 13 -4.70 -9.37 5.40
CA PHE A 13 -5.07 -8.67 4.17
C PHE A 13 -4.06 -8.93 3.03
N LEU A 14 -2.75 -8.81 3.29
CA LEU A 14 -1.72 -9.07 2.27
C LEU A 14 -1.73 -10.53 1.78
N LYS A 15 -1.99 -11.49 2.68
CA LYS A 15 -2.13 -12.92 2.34
C LYS A 15 -3.38 -13.17 1.50
N GLU A 16 -4.52 -12.61 1.87
CA GLU A 16 -5.79 -12.72 1.14
C GLU A 16 -5.70 -12.14 -0.28
N GLN A 17 -4.98 -11.03 -0.44
CA GLN A 17 -4.70 -10.41 -1.74
C GLN A 17 -3.59 -11.11 -2.53
N LYS A 18 -3.02 -12.22 -2.01
CA LYS A 18 -1.92 -12.99 -2.61
C LYS A 18 -0.66 -12.15 -2.89
N ILE A 19 -0.45 -11.07 -2.13
CA ILE A 19 0.74 -10.23 -2.20
C ILE A 19 1.92 -10.91 -1.51
N CYS A 20 1.65 -11.63 -0.42
CA CYS A 20 2.62 -12.44 0.29
C CYS A 20 2.13 -13.90 0.43
N PRO A 21 3.06 -14.87 0.57
CA PRO A 21 2.68 -16.27 0.72
C PRO A 21 1.94 -16.52 2.04
N SER A 22 1.17 -17.61 2.12
CA SER A 22 0.33 -17.93 3.29
C SER A 22 1.13 -18.12 4.58
N ASN A 23 2.36 -18.58 4.48
CA ASN A 23 3.31 -18.75 5.58
C ASN A 23 4.15 -17.49 5.87
N PHE A 24 3.84 -16.35 5.25
CA PHE A 24 4.53 -15.09 5.51
C PHE A 24 4.34 -14.67 6.96
N GLU A 25 5.44 -14.39 7.65
CA GLU A 25 5.43 -13.80 8.98
C GLU A 25 6.33 -12.56 8.99
N PRO A 26 5.84 -11.42 9.53
CA PRO A 26 6.63 -10.21 9.60
C PRO A 26 7.78 -10.38 10.59
N THR A 27 8.94 -9.80 10.28
CA THR A 27 10.17 -10.01 11.06
C THR A 27 10.28 -9.12 12.28
N VAL A 28 9.49 -8.06 12.30
CA VAL A 28 9.28 -7.16 13.44
C VAL A 28 7.79 -6.85 13.54
N PRO A 29 7.29 -6.37 14.70
CA PRO A 29 5.93 -5.88 14.79
C PRO A 29 5.64 -4.82 13.73
N VAL A 30 4.46 -4.90 13.11
CA VAL A 30 4.01 -3.93 12.10
C VAL A 30 4.03 -2.53 12.71
N ILE A 31 4.74 -1.61 12.07
CA ILE A 31 4.88 -0.24 12.54
C ILE A 31 3.76 0.59 11.92
N CYS A 32 2.90 1.13 12.77
CA CYS A 32 1.93 2.16 12.37
C CYS A 32 2.60 3.53 12.42
N LYS A 33 2.61 4.24 11.29
CA LYS A 33 3.04 5.65 11.21
C LYS A 33 1.86 6.52 10.83
N GLU A 34 1.36 7.24 11.83
CA GLU A 34 0.28 8.20 11.62
C GLU A 34 0.80 9.47 10.93
N SER A 35 0.19 9.82 9.81
CA SER A 35 0.45 11.06 9.07
C SER A 35 -0.84 11.52 8.37
N ARG A 36 -0.74 12.05 7.14
CA ARG A 36 -1.91 12.34 6.29
C ARG A 36 -2.71 11.07 5.97
N ASN A 37 -2.05 9.92 5.85
CA ASN A 37 -2.66 8.60 5.68
C ASN A 37 -2.36 7.71 6.88
N PHE A 38 -3.09 6.61 6.99
CA PHE A 38 -2.74 5.51 7.87
C PHE A 38 -1.72 4.61 7.17
N ASN A 39 -0.47 4.65 7.61
CA ASN A 39 0.62 3.90 6.99
C ASN A 39 1.04 2.74 7.88
N LEU A 40 1.10 1.54 7.31
CA LEU A 40 1.55 0.32 7.98
C LEU A 40 2.78 -0.21 7.25
N VAL A 41 3.89 -0.31 7.98
CA VAL A 41 5.13 -0.89 7.46
C VAL A 41 5.18 -2.36 7.87
N VAL A 42 5.21 -3.24 6.88
CA VAL A 42 5.31 -4.70 7.04
C VAL A 42 6.68 -5.13 6.53
N GLN A 43 7.59 -5.43 7.46
CA GLN A 43 8.94 -5.86 7.10
C GLN A 43 9.05 -7.37 6.99
N SER A 44 9.80 -7.82 5.99
CA SER A 44 10.14 -9.23 5.79
C SER A 44 11.64 -9.40 5.58
N LYS A 45 12.14 -10.58 5.92
CA LYS A 45 13.55 -11.00 5.74
C LYS A 45 13.73 -11.73 4.41
N ASP A 46 12.74 -12.53 4.04
CA ASP A 46 12.82 -13.46 2.90
C ASP A 46 11.85 -13.07 1.77
N SER A 47 11.22 -11.90 1.86
CA SER A 47 10.31 -11.36 0.87
C SER A 47 10.44 -9.84 0.81
N PRO A 48 9.95 -9.18 -0.25
CA PRO A 48 9.86 -7.72 -0.26
C PRO A 48 9.14 -7.20 0.98
N SER A 49 9.64 -6.12 1.57
CA SER A 49 8.89 -5.38 2.58
C SER A 49 7.81 -4.55 1.90
N PHE A 50 6.74 -4.23 2.63
CA PHE A 50 5.60 -3.49 2.09
C PHE A 50 5.27 -2.27 2.93
N LEU A 51 4.86 -1.21 2.24
CA LEU A 51 4.22 -0.05 2.84
C LEU A 51 2.76 -0.06 2.39
N VAL A 52 1.87 -0.29 3.34
CA VAL A 52 0.43 -0.32 3.10
C VAL A 52 -0.15 1.01 3.59
N LYS A 53 -0.70 1.79 2.67
CA LYS A 53 -1.31 3.08 2.94
C LYS A 53 -2.82 2.93 2.84
N GLN A 54 -3.56 3.43 3.82
CA GLN A 54 -5.01 3.57 3.75
C GLN A 54 -5.41 5.03 3.93
N SER A 55 -6.30 5.52 3.05
CA SER A 55 -6.84 6.87 3.16
C SER A 55 -7.65 7.01 4.44
N ARG A 56 -7.47 8.11 5.16
CA ARG A 56 -8.39 8.49 6.24
C ARG A 56 -9.72 8.93 5.62
N VAL A 57 -10.81 8.48 6.23
CA VAL A 57 -12.15 8.99 5.93
C VAL A 57 -12.43 10.21 6.80
N ASP A 58 -13.05 11.24 6.20
CA ASP A 58 -13.56 12.38 6.96
C ASP A 58 -14.85 12.02 7.73
N SER A 59 -15.40 12.97 8.48
CA SER A 59 -16.65 12.80 9.22
C SER A 59 -17.87 12.47 8.33
N GLN A 60 -17.75 12.65 7.02
CA GLN A 60 -18.77 12.32 6.02
C GLN A 60 -18.46 10.99 5.30
N GLY A 61 -17.43 10.26 5.73
CA GLY A 61 -17.02 8.99 5.13
C GLY A 61 -16.25 9.12 3.81
N ARG A 62 -15.78 10.32 3.45
CA ARG A 62 -15.08 10.58 2.18
C ARG A 62 -13.58 10.46 2.34
N THR A 63 -12.90 9.97 1.31
CA THR A 63 -11.45 9.96 1.23
C THR A 63 -10.94 11.14 0.40
N SER A 64 -9.68 11.53 0.58
CA SER A 64 -9.06 12.64 -0.16
C SER A 64 -8.78 12.34 -1.64
N GLY A 65 -8.91 11.09 -2.08
CA GLY A 65 -8.54 10.64 -3.42
C GLY A 65 -7.04 10.58 -3.70
N MET A 66 -6.19 10.97 -2.74
CA MET A 66 -4.73 11.09 -2.95
C MET A 66 -4.05 9.76 -3.30
N LEU A 67 -4.51 8.62 -2.74
CA LEU A 67 -3.96 7.31 -3.09
C LEU A 67 -4.34 6.88 -4.51
N ALA A 68 -5.51 7.29 -5.01
CA ALA A 68 -5.89 7.04 -6.40
C ALA A 68 -4.98 7.83 -7.36
N LEU A 69 -4.66 9.09 -7.02
CA LEU A 69 -3.70 9.89 -7.79
C LEU A 69 -2.30 9.26 -7.77
N GLU A 70 -1.83 8.79 -6.61
CA GLU A 70 -0.54 8.11 -6.48
C GLU A 70 -0.47 6.86 -7.39
N TRP A 71 -1.54 6.05 -7.39
CA TRP A 71 -1.65 4.90 -8.31
C TRP A 71 -1.68 5.31 -9.78
N LEU A 72 -2.43 6.35 -10.14
CA LEU A 72 -2.49 6.84 -11.53
C LEU A 72 -1.15 7.38 -12.02
N VAL A 73 -0.36 8.03 -11.16
CA VAL A 73 1.00 8.48 -11.49
C VAL A 73 1.90 7.28 -11.79
N GLN A 74 1.82 6.21 -10.98
CA GLN A 74 2.58 5.00 -11.25
C GLN A 74 2.18 4.37 -12.59
N LYS A 75 0.87 4.29 -12.88
CA LYS A 75 0.37 3.80 -14.17
C LYS A 75 0.86 4.64 -15.34
N LEU A 76 0.82 5.97 -15.21
CA LEU A 76 1.31 6.89 -16.22
C LEU A 76 2.79 6.64 -16.53
N VAL A 77 3.63 6.45 -15.51
CA VAL A 77 5.06 6.17 -15.72
C VAL A 77 5.29 4.81 -16.36
N HIS A 78 4.48 3.80 -16.01
CA HIS A 78 4.60 2.46 -16.58
C HIS A 78 4.12 2.39 -18.03
N ASP A 79 3.01 3.06 -18.37
CA ASP A 79 2.36 2.93 -19.68
C ASP A 79 3.02 3.80 -20.76
N PHE A 80 3.85 4.78 -20.37
CA PHE A 80 4.54 5.70 -21.28
C PHE A 80 6.05 5.49 -21.22
N GLY A 81 6.60 4.79 -22.22
CA GLY A 81 8.02 4.43 -22.29
C GLY A 81 8.99 5.62 -22.21
N ASP A 82 8.59 6.80 -22.67
CA ASP A 82 9.38 8.04 -22.56
C ASP A 82 9.64 8.44 -21.08
N LEU A 83 8.80 7.96 -20.15
CA LEU A 83 8.93 8.17 -18.71
C LEU A 83 9.70 7.05 -18.00
N ALA A 84 10.18 6.02 -18.71
CA ALA A 84 10.90 4.90 -18.08
C ALA A 84 12.13 5.37 -17.27
N VAL A 85 12.76 6.47 -17.66
CA VAL A 85 13.90 7.06 -16.95
C VAL A 85 13.58 7.50 -15.52
N ILE A 86 12.30 7.85 -15.23
CA ILE A 86 11.87 8.24 -13.87
C ILE A 86 11.26 7.08 -13.09
N GLN A 87 11.11 5.89 -13.67
CA GLN A 87 10.58 4.71 -12.98
C GLN A 87 11.33 4.36 -11.68
N PRO A 88 12.68 4.44 -11.61
CA PRO A 88 13.40 4.18 -10.36
C PRO A 88 13.15 5.22 -9.25
N LEU A 89 12.55 6.38 -9.58
CA LEU A 89 12.27 7.45 -8.63
C LEU A 89 10.91 7.29 -7.94
N ILE A 90 10.10 6.32 -8.36
CA ILE A 90 8.77 6.06 -7.82
C ILE A 90 8.73 4.68 -7.17
N SER A 91 7.96 4.55 -6.08
CA SER A 91 7.71 3.25 -5.48
C SER A 91 6.82 2.41 -6.39
N GLU A 92 7.15 1.12 -6.50
CA GLU A 92 6.32 0.17 -7.23
C GLU A 92 5.00 -0.05 -6.49
N VAL A 93 3.88 0.19 -7.15
CA VAL A 93 2.55 -0.13 -6.63
C VAL A 93 2.25 -1.60 -6.93
N VAL A 94 2.10 -2.39 -5.87
CA VAL A 94 1.79 -3.83 -5.94
C VAL A 94 0.28 -4.06 -5.99
N LEU A 95 -0.49 -3.21 -5.30
CA LEU A 95 -1.95 -3.29 -5.26
C LEU A 95 -2.54 -1.90 -5.06
N PHE A 96 -3.64 -1.62 -5.77
CA PHE A 96 -4.57 -0.55 -5.42
C PHE A 96 -5.99 -1.10 -5.27
N ASP A 97 -6.50 -1.13 -4.04
CA ASP A 97 -7.90 -1.45 -3.73
C ASP A 97 -8.69 -0.15 -3.60
N SER A 98 -9.39 0.20 -4.68
CA SER A 98 -10.21 1.41 -4.74
C SER A 98 -11.41 1.38 -3.78
N SER A 99 -11.97 0.20 -3.50
CA SER A 99 -13.15 0.02 -2.65
C SER A 99 -12.84 0.38 -1.19
N ASN A 100 -11.66 -0.01 -0.72
CA ASN A 100 -11.21 0.28 0.65
C ASN A 100 -10.20 1.43 0.73
N SER A 101 -9.88 2.06 -0.42
CA SER A 101 -8.85 3.11 -0.55
C SER A 101 -7.52 2.69 0.08
N ILE A 102 -7.05 1.49 -0.29
CA ILE A 102 -5.79 0.90 0.16
C ILE A 102 -4.80 0.87 -1.00
N LEU A 103 -3.58 1.34 -0.75
CA LEU A 103 -2.46 1.26 -1.68
C LEU A 103 -1.34 0.45 -1.02
N CYS A 104 -0.91 -0.64 -1.65
CA CYS A 104 0.26 -1.40 -1.26
C CYS A 104 1.41 -1.06 -2.20
N VAL A 105 2.54 -0.63 -1.65
CA VAL A 105 3.76 -0.38 -2.42
C VAL A 105 4.91 -1.23 -1.90
N GLY A 106 5.81 -1.64 -2.81
CA GLY A 106 7.09 -2.22 -2.45
C GLY A 106 7.88 -1.23 -1.60
N PHE A 107 8.36 -1.69 -0.45
CA PHE A 107 9.12 -0.90 0.52
C PHE A 107 10.55 -1.44 0.56
N LEU A 108 11.51 -0.56 0.24
CA LEU A 108 12.95 -0.85 0.23
C LEU A 108 13.47 -1.19 1.63
#